data_AF-A0A6D2G887-F1
#
_entry.id   AF-A0A6D2G887-F1
#
_cell.length_a   1.000
_cell.length_b   1.000
_cell.length_c   1.000
_cell.angle_alpha   90.00
_cell.angle_beta   90.00
_cell.angle_gamma   90.00
#
_symmetry.space_group_name_H-M   'P 1'
#
loop_
_entity.id
_entity.type
_entity.pdbx_description
1 polymer ?
#
loop_
_entity_poly.entity_id
_entity_poly.type
_entity_poly.pdbx_seq_one_letter_code
_entity_poly.pdbx_strand_id
1 'polypeptide(L)'
;MICKVLNNGDLGENKGVNLPGVSIALPALAEKDKQDLIFGCEQGVDFVAASFIRKRSDVVEIREHLKAHGGENIQIISKIENQEGLNNFDEILEASRRHHGCAWRPGRRNPG
;
A
#
# COMPACT_ATOMS: atom_id res chain seq x y z
N MET A 1 -27.55 -6.64 5.09
CA MET A 1 -27.50 -5.73 3.92
C MET A 1 -28.34 -6.36 2.82
N ILE A 2 -29.28 -5.62 2.23
CA ILE A 2 -30.10 -6.08 1.09
C ILE A 2 -29.75 -5.17 -0.09
N CYS A 3 -29.43 -5.75 -1.23
CA CYS A 3 -29.02 -5.02 -2.42
C CYS A 3 -29.94 -5.38 -3.60
N LYS A 4 -30.08 -4.43 -4.56
CA LYS A 4 -30.74 -4.68 -5.84
C LYS A 4 -29.67 -4.89 -6.91
N VAL A 5 -29.80 -5.97 -7.68
CA VAL A 5 -28.93 -6.25 -8.83
C VAL A 5 -29.26 -5.26 -9.95
N LEU A 6 -28.25 -4.57 -10.48
CA LEU A 6 -28.41 -3.57 -11.55
C LEU A 6 -28.14 -4.14 -12.95
N ASN A 7 -27.46 -5.28 -13.04
CA ASN A 7 -27.08 -5.94 -14.30
C ASN A 7 -26.99 -7.46 -14.11
N ASN A 8 -27.28 -8.22 -15.17
CA ASN A 8 -27.18 -9.68 -15.15
C ASN A 8 -25.71 -10.14 -15.22
N GLY A 9 -25.41 -11.30 -14.63
CA GLY A 9 -24.12 -11.95 -14.71
C GLY A 9 -23.95 -13.05 -13.65
N ASP A 10 -23.01 -13.97 -13.88
CA ASP A 10 -22.68 -15.03 -12.92
C ASP A 10 -21.60 -14.56 -11.94
N LEU A 11 -21.78 -14.90 -10.66
CA LEU A 11 -20.82 -14.60 -9.60
C LEU A 11 -20.21 -15.90 -9.06
N GLY A 12 -18.92 -16.08 -9.28
CA GLY A 12 -18.16 -17.17 -8.67
C GLY A 12 -17.73 -16.87 -7.22
N GLU A 13 -16.94 -17.76 -6.64
CA GLU A 13 -16.40 -17.61 -5.28
C GLU A 13 -15.19 -16.65 -5.24
N ASN A 14 -14.87 -16.13 -4.04
CA ASN A 14 -13.70 -15.28 -3.75
C ASN A 14 -13.56 -14.04 -4.65
N LYS A 15 -14.68 -13.36 -4.93
CA LYS A 15 -14.70 -12.14 -5.74
C LYS A 15 -14.43 -10.90 -4.88
N GLY A 16 -13.59 -10.02 -5.39
CA GLY A 16 -13.35 -8.71 -4.78
C GLY A 16 -14.62 -7.87 -4.77
N VAL A 17 -14.84 -7.13 -3.68
CA VAL A 17 -15.94 -6.20 -3.53
C VAL A 17 -15.37 -4.78 -3.52
N ASN A 18 -15.96 -3.89 -4.30
CA ASN A 18 -15.60 -2.47 -4.31
C ASN A 18 -16.79 -1.64 -3.80
N LEU A 19 -16.52 -0.65 -2.95
CA LEU A 19 -17.53 0.28 -2.40
C LEU A 19 -17.14 1.72 -2.80
N PRO A 20 -17.60 2.20 -3.97
CA PRO A 20 -17.26 3.54 -4.44
C PRO A 20 -17.72 4.62 -3.46
N GLY A 21 -16.83 5.58 -3.15
CA GLY A 21 -17.15 6.74 -2.30
C GLY A 21 -17.28 6.45 -0.80
N VAL A 22 -17.03 5.22 -0.34
CA VAL A 22 -17.10 4.86 1.08
C VAL A 22 -15.69 4.71 1.65
N SER A 23 -15.40 5.40 2.76
CA SER A 23 -14.20 5.11 3.57
C SER A 23 -14.45 3.84 4.37
N ILE A 24 -13.57 2.86 4.20
CA ILE A 24 -13.68 1.56 4.86
C ILE A 24 -12.66 1.55 6.01
N ALA A 25 -13.13 1.29 7.23
CA ALA A 25 -12.29 1.17 8.41
C ALA A 25 -11.60 -0.21 8.51
N LEU A 26 -10.77 -0.54 7.52
CA LEU A 26 -9.84 -1.67 7.59
C LEU A 26 -8.48 -1.23 8.13
N PRO A 27 -7.74 -2.09 8.86
CA PRO A 27 -6.36 -1.81 9.22
C PRO A 27 -5.50 -1.56 7.97
N ALA A 28 -4.37 -0.86 8.12
CA ALA A 28 -3.48 -0.60 6.98
C ALA A 28 -2.78 -1.87 6.50
N LEU A 29 -2.48 -2.79 7.43
CA LEU A 29 -1.85 -4.07 7.17
C LEU A 29 -2.69 -5.22 7.72
N ALA A 30 -2.94 -6.23 6.88
CA ALA A 30 -3.40 -7.52 7.37
C ALA A 30 -2.23 -8.29 8.02
N GLU A 31 -2.53 -9.31 8.83
CA GLU A 31 -1.49 -10.15 9.46
C GLU A 31 -0.59 -10.83 8.43
N LYS A 32 -1.14 -11.21 7.27
CA LYS A 32 -0.35 -11.74 6.16
C LYS A 32 0.62 -10.69 5.60
N ASP A 33 0.16 -9.46 5.39
CA ASP A 33 1.01 -8.39 4.87
C ASP A 33 2.20 -8.14 5.81
N LYS A 34 1.97 -8.16 7.13
CA LYS A 34 3.04 -8.04 8.12
C LYS A 34 4.09 -9.15 7.98
N GLN A 35 3.67 -10.38 7.73
CA GLN A 35 4.58 -11.51 7.50
C GLN A 35 5.35 -11.36 6.19
N ASP A 36 4.68 -10.93 5.12
CA ASP A 36 5.29 -10.70 3.81
C ASP A 36 6.32 -9.56 3.87
N LEU A 37 6.08 -8.52 4.67
CA LEU A 37 7.05 -7.44 4.92
C LEU A 37 8.29 -7.94 5.67
N ILE A 38 8.11 -8.79 6.70
CA ILE A 38 9.23 -9.39 7.44
C ILE A 38 10.08 -10.24 6.50
N PHE A 39 9.43 -11.09 5.70
CA PHE A 39 10.11 -11.87 4.68
C PHE A 39 10.86 -10.98 3.67
N GLY A 40 10.25 -9.88 3.22
CA GLY A 40 10.90 -8.90 2.36
C GLY A 40 12.17 -8.30 2.98
N CYS A 41 12.14 -7.99 4.29
CA CYS A 41 13.32 -7.56 5.03
C CYS A 41 14.42 -8.63 5.07
N GLU A 42 14.06 -9.88 5.37
CA GLU A 42 14.99 -11.01 5.40
C GLU A 42 15.65 -11.26 4.03
N GLN A 43 14.90 -11.08 2.95
CA GLN A 43 15.41 -11.22 1.57
C GLN A 43 16.17 -9.98 1.07
N GLY A 44 16.12 -8.85 1.79
CA GLY A 44 16.80 -7.62 1.39
C GLY A 44 16.23 -6.98 0.11
N VAL A 45 14.90 -7.00 -0.07
CA VAL A 45 14.27 -6.43 -1.27
C VAL A 45 14.45 -4.91 -1.35
N ASP A 46 14.55 -4.36 -2.56
CA ASP A 46 14.69 -2.91 -2.75
C ASP A 46 13.37 -2.14 -2.53
N PHE A 47 12.25 -2.78 -2.91
CA PHE A 47 10.93 -2.14 -2.96
C PHE A 47 9.84 -3.05 -2.39
N VAL A 48 8.86 -2.43 -1.75
CA VAL A 48 7.57 -3.02 -1.39
C VAL A 48 6.47 -2.21 -2.05
N ALA A 49 5.57 -2.90 -2.79
CA ALA A 49 4.38 -2.29 -3.35
C ALA A 49 3.19 -2.50 -2.42
N ALA A 50 2.86 -1.48 -1.64
CA ALA A 50 1.81 -1.54 -0.63
C ALA A 50 0.43 -1.33 -1.26
N SER A 51 -0.45 -2.31 -1.10
CA SER A 51 -1.80 -2.30 -1.71
C SER A 51 -2.79 -1.50 -0.88
N PHE A 52 -3.80 -0.93 -1.54
CA PHE A 52 -4.95 -0.28 -0.89
C PHE A 52 -4.61 0.85 0.11
N ILE A 53 -3.58 1.65 -0.19
CA ILE A 53 -3.19 2.80 0.64
C ILE A 53 -4.25 3.90 0.53
N ARG A 54 -4.79 4.33 1.68
CA ARG A 54 -5.90 5.29 1.76
C ARG A 54 -5.51 6.63 2.35
N LYS A 55 -4.50 6.66 3.22
CA LYS A 55 -4.13 7.84 4.01
C LYS A 55 -2.66 7.79 4.43
N ARG A 56 -2.11 8.93 4.84
CA ARG A 56 -0.72 9.06 5.33
C ARG A 56 -0.36 8.02 6.39
N SER A 57 -1.26 7.77 7.35
CA SER A 57 -0.99 6.86 8.47
C SER A 57 -0.71 5.42 8.01
N ASP A 58 -1.31 4.98 6.91
CA ASP A 58 -1.10 3.64 6.37
C ASP A 58 0.37 3.45 5.93
N VAL A 59 0.94 4.48 5.29
CA VAL A 59 2.35 4.49 4.87
C VAL A 59 3.29 4.54 6.06
N VAL A 60 2.92 5.29 7.11
CA VAL A 60 3.69 5.39 8.36
C VAL A 60 3.73 4.03 9.06
N GLU A 61 2.60 3.34 9.17
CA GLU A 61 2.53 2.01 9.79
C GLU A 61 3.44 1.00 9.08
N ILE A 62 3.43 0.99 7.74
CA ILE A 62 4.34 0.14 6.94
C ILE A 62 5.79 0.51 7.18
N ARG A 63 6.11 1.82 7.21
CA ARG A 63 7.47 2.30 7.46
C ARG A 63 7.99 1.86 8.83
N GLU A 64 7.15 1.97 9.86
CA GLU A 64 7.48 1.54 11.22
C GLU A 64 7.69 0.03 11.30
N HIS A 65 6.80 -0.75 10.66
CA HIS A 65 6.92 -2.21 10.60
C HIS A 65 8.19 -2.66 9.88
N LEU A 66 8.53 -2.04 8.75
CA LEU A 66 9.79 -2.30 8.05
C LEU A 66 11.00 -1.95 8.92
N LYS A 67 11.00 -0.76 9.56
CA LYS A 67 12.09 -0.30 10.43
C LYS A 67 12.32 -1.24 11.62
N ALA A 68 11.25 -1.78 12.21
CA ALA A 68 11.35 -2.74 13.31
C ALA A 68 12.07 -4.04 12.92
N HIS A 69 12.15 -4.36 11.62
CA HIS A 69 12.75 -5.58 11.09
C HIS A 69 13.98 -5.30 10.21
N GLY A 70 14.62 -4.13 10.33
CA GLY A 70 15.85 -3.79 9.58
C GLY A 70 15.63 -3.41 8.10
N GLY A 71 14.37 -3.14 7.71
CA GLY A 71 13.98 -2.75 6.37
C GLY A 71 13.95 -1.23 6.14
N GLU A 72 14.69 -0.42 6.91
CA GLU A 72 14.61 1.04 6.82
C GLU A 72 15.02 1.60 5.45
N ASN A 73 15.80 0.83 4.68
CA ASN A 73 16.26 1.16 3.34
C ASN A 73 15.29 0.75 2.23
N ILE A 74 14.30 -0.09 2.54
CA ILE A 74 13.31 -0.57 1.58
C ILE A 74 12.40 0.60 1.19
N GLN A 75 12.21 0.81 -0.11
CA GLN A 75 11.34 1.86 -0.64
C GLN A 75 9.88 1.39 -0.66
N ILE A 76 8.95 2.27 -0.29
CA ILE A 76 7.51 1.98 -0.28
C ILE A 76 6.90 2.61 -1.52
N ILE A 77 6.28 1.79 -2.37
CA ILE A 77 5.46 2.23 -3.49
C ILE A 77 3.99 2.09 -3.08
N SER A 78 3.32 3.21 -2.82
CA SER A 78 1.92 3.22 -2.41
C SER A 78 1.00 3.05 -3.63
N LYS A 79 0.22 1.97 -3.66
CA LYS A 79 -0.78 1.71 -4.70
C LYS A 79 -2.09 2.38 -4.30
N ILE A 80 -2.52 3.36 -5.10
CA ILE A 80 -3.78 4.09 -4.94
C ILE A 80 -4.86 3.35 -5.72
N GLU A 81 -5.85 2.82 -5.02
CA GLU A 81 -6.85 1.90 -5.62
C GLU A 81 -8.30 2.33 -5.36
N ASN A 82 -8.52 3.35 -4.52
CA ASN A 82 -9.85 3.84 -4.19
C ASN A 82 -9.89 5.38 -4.13
N GLN A 83 -11.11 5.92 -3.99
CA GLN A 83 -11.34 7.36 -3.94
C GLN A 83 -10.68 8.02 -2.73
N GLU A 84 -10.63 7.33 -1.59
CA GLU A 84 -10.01 7.86 -0.36
C GLU A 84 -8.50 8.10 -0.56
N GLY A 85 -7.79 7.11 -1.12
CA GLY A 85 -6.37 7.25 -1.47
C GLY A 85 -6.12 8.33 -2.52
N LEU A 86 -7.06 8.51 -3.47
CA LEU A 86 -6.96 9.60 -4.44
C LEU A 86 -7.15 10.98 -3.79
N ASN A 87 -8.10 11.10 -2.86
CA ASN A 87 -8.35 12.35 -2.13
C ASN A 87 -7.15 12.74 -1.24
N ASN A 88 -6.47 11.74 -0.68
CA ASN A 88 -5.31 11.92 0.20
C ASN A 88 -3.97 11.78 -0.54
N PHE A 89 -3.96 11.87 -1.87
CA PHE A 89 -2.80 11.53 -2.69
C PHE A 89 -1.54 12.32 -2.29
N ASP A 90 -1.67 13.63 -2.06
CA ASP A 90 -0.52 14.49 -1.76
C ASP A 90 0.18 14.10 -0.45
N GLU A 91 -0.58 13.81 0.61
CA GLU A 91 -0.01 13.38 1.90
C GLU A 91 0.56 11.97 1.85
N ILE A 92 -0.04 11.08 1.04
CA ILE A 92 0.48 9.73 0.79
C ILE A 92 1.82 9.85 0.06
N LEU A 93 1.85 10.62 -1.03
CA LEU A 93 3.04 10.85 -1.84
C LEU A 93 4.19 11.43 -1.00
N GLU A 94 3.90 12.37 -0.10
CA GLU A 94 4.88 12.93 0.82
C GLU A 94 5.45 11.86 1.76
N ALA A 95 4.59 11.01 2.35
CA ALA A 95 5.03 9.94 3.26
C ALA A 95 5.73 8.78 2.55
N SER A 96 5.39 8.48 1.30
CA SER A 96 6.08 7.46 0.49
C SER A 96 7.49 7.91 0.11
N ARG A 97 7.74 9.22 0.04
CA ARG A 97 9.06 9.79 -0.27
C ARG A 97 10.01 9.66 0.92
N ARG A 98 11.22 9.16 0.65
CA ARG A 98 12.32 9.14 1.63
C ARG A 98 12.92 10.54 1.75
N HIS A 99 13.07 11.08 2.96
CA HIS A 99 13.64 12.40 3.22
C HIS A 99 15.19 12.47 3.07
N HIS A 100 15.86 11.35 2.79
CA HIS A 100 17.32 11.31 2.60
C HIS A 100 17.68 11.16 1.13
N GLY A 101 17.91 12.27 0.42
CA GLY A 101 18.75 12.40 -0.79
C GLY A 101 18.41 11.57 -2.04
N CYS A 102 17.58 10.54 -1.93
CA CYS A 102 17.17 9.65 -2.99
C CYS A 102 15.74 10.05 -3.39
N ALA A 103 15.65 11.15 -4.12
CA ALA A 103 14.44 11.45 -4.88
C ALA A 103 14.21 10.27 -5.83
N TRP A 104 13.03 9.64 -5.75
CA TRP A 104 12.56 8.71 -6.77
C TRP A 104 12.57 9.45 -8.12
N ARG A 105 13.68 9.33 -8.85
CA ARG A 105 13.84 9.80 -10.22
C ARG A 105 13.59 8.57 -11.09
N PRO A 106 12.55 8.55 -11.94
CA PRO A 106 12.39 7.45 -12.87
C PRO A 106 13.64 7.39 -13.77
N GLY A 107 14.38 6.28 -13.71
CA GLY A 107 15.46 5.99 -14.66
C GLY A 107 16.92 5.95 -14.17
N ARG A 108 17.23 5.84 -12.87
CA ARG A 108 18.61 5.50 -12.45
C ARG A 108 18.72 4.04 -12.02
N ARG A 109 19.39 3.23 -12.85
CA ARG A 109 19.96 1.93 -12.44
C ARG A 109 21.00 2.18 -11.34
N ASN A 110 20.98 1.32 -10.33
CA ASN A 110 21.97 1.28 -9.27
C ASN A 110 23.33 0.85 -9.87
N PRO A 111 24.44 1.58 -9.65
CA PRO A 111 25.77 1.05 -9.87
C PRO A 111 26.27 0.42 -8.56
N GLY A 112 26.46 -0.90 -8.56
CA GLY A 112 26.99 -1.66 -7.42
C GLY A 112 26.61 -3.11 -7.52
#